data_AF-A0A402BQT9-F1
#
_entry.id   AF-A0A402BQT9-F1
#
_cell.length_a   1.000
_cell.length_b   1.000
_cell.length_c   1.000
_cell.angle_alpha   90.00
_cell.angle_beta   90.00
_cell.angle_gamma   90.00
#
_symmetry.space_group_name_H-M   'P 1'
#
loop_
_entity.id
_entity.type
_entity.pdbx_description
1 polymer ?
#
loop_
_entity_poly.entity_id
_entity_poly.type
_entity_poly.pdbx_seq_one_letter_code
_entity_poly.pdbx_strand_id
1 'polypeptide(L)' 'MSGHIGWADLILVMEKKHVRRLRERFGDMLHDKRIVCLNIPDDYQFMDAELIEILISSVSEHIELPIDIS' A
#
# COMPACT_ATOMS: atom_id res chain seq x y z
N MET A 1 0.96 -17.67 13.34
CA MET A 1 1.71 -16.39 13.41
C MET A 1 1.11 -15.45 12.37
N SER A 2 0.52 -14.35 12.80
CA SER A 2 -0.39 -13.51 11.99
C SER A 2 0.30 -12.49 11.08
N GLY A 3 1.63 -12.49 11.01
CA GLY A 3 2.44 -11.59 10.18
C GLY A 3 2.09 -10.10 10.32
N HIS A 4 2.57 -9.27 9.38
CA HIS A 4 2.22 -7.85 9.31
C HIS A 4 0.77 -7.60 8.83
N ILE A 5 0.08 -8.63 8.34
CA ILE A 5 -1.29 -8.48 7.83
C ILE A 5 -2.29 -8.41 8.98
N GLY A 6 -2.11 -9.21 10.04
CA GLY A 6 -3.04 -9.27 11.16
C GLY A 6 -3.31 -7.91 11.81
N TRP A 7 -2.29 -7.07 11.98
CA TRP A 7 -2.40 -5.75 12.63
C TRP A 7 -2.92 -4.64 11.72
N ALA A 8 -3.00 -4.85 10.40
CA ALA A 8 -3.11 -3.73 9.47
C ALA A 8 -4.58 -3.33 9.30
N ASP A 9 -4.92 -2.10 9.64
CA ASP A 9 -6.24 -1.52 9.36
C ASP A 9 -6.37 -1.07 7.90
N LEU A 10 -5.25 -0.62 7.32
CA LEU A 10 -5.11 -0.20 5.93
C LEU A 10 -3.91 -0.88 5.27
N ILE A 11 -4.12 -1.41 4.06
CA ILE A 11 -3.08 -2.00 3.22
C ILE A 11 -3.07 -1.26 1.89
N LEU A 12 -1.99 -0.53 1.64
CA LEU A 12 -1.74 0.15 0.37
C LEU A 12 -0.88 -0.76 -0.51
N VAL A 13 -1.27 -0.95 -1.76
CA VAL A 13 -0.48 -1.70 -2.74
C VAL A 13 -0.27 -0.90 -4.01
N MET A 14 0.90 -1.11 -4.63
CA MET A 14 1.25 -0.41 -5.88
C MET A 14 0.33 -0.81 -7.03
N GLU A 15 0.19 -2.11 -7.29
CA GLU A 15 -0.52 -2.63 -8.47
C GLU A 15 -1.62 -3.64 -8.13
N LYS A 16 -2.58 -3.79 -9.06
CA LYS A 16 -3.68 -4.77 -8.94
C LYS A 16 -3.21 -6.20 -8.76
N LYS A 17 -2.06 -6.56 -9.36
CA LYS A 17 -1.45 -7.90 -9.21
C LYS A 17 -1.08 -8.20 -7.75
N HIS A 18 -0.73 -7.17 -6.96
CA HIS A 18 -0.44 -7.31 -5.53
C HIS A 18 -1.72 -7.59 -4.73
N VAL A 19 -2.84 -6.93 -5.04
CA VAL A 19 -4.15 -7.24 -4.43
C VAL A 19 -4.52 -8.70 -4.67
N ARG A 20 -4.36 -9.18 -5.90
CA ARG A 20 -4.68 -10.57 -6.25
C ARG A 20 -3.84 -11.55 -5.42
N ARG A 21 -2.52 -11.35 -5.37
CA ARG A 21 -1.62 -12.20 -4.55
C ARG A 21 -1.96 -12.15 -3.06
N LEU A 22 -2.36 -11.00 -2.53
CA LEU A 22 -2.80 -10.86 -1.14
C LEU A 22 -4.06 -11.68 -0.88
N ARG A 23 -5.10 -11.55 -1.73
CA ARG A 23 -6.36 -12.29 -1.58
C ARG A 23 -6.17 -13.79 -1.71
N GLU A 24 -5.33 -14.25 -2.65
CA GLU A 24 -5.03 -15.68 -2.84
C GLU A 24 -4.34 -16.30 -1.62
N ARG A 25 -3.48 -15.53 -0.92
CA ARG A 25 -2.69 -16.06 0.20
C ARG A 25 -3.30 -15.81 1.58
N PHE A 26 -4.11 -14.77 1.73
CA PHE A 26 -4.54 -14.25 3.03
C PHE A 26 -6.03 -13.87 3.06
N GLY A 27 -6.85 -14.37 2.13
CA GLY A 27 -8.26 -13.99 1.95
C GLY A 27 -9.05 -13.88 3.27
N ASP A 28 -8.99 -14.89 4.13
CA ASP A 28 -9.71 -14.90 5.41
C ASP A 28 -9.27 -13.79 6.37
N MET A 29 -7.98 -13.40 6.33
CA MET A 29 -7.43 -12.34 7.17
C MET A 29 -7.71 -10.93 6.62
N LEU A 30 -8.18 -10.83 5.38
CA LEU A 30 -8.41 -9.55 4.70
C LEU A 30 -9.89 -9.13 4.74
N HIS A 31 -10.80 -9.96 5.26
CA HIS A 31 -12.24 -9.72 5.24
C HIS A 31 -12.63 -8.34 5.78
N ASP A 32 -12.01 -7.92 6.89
CA ASP A 32 -12.33 -6.65 7.57
C ASP A 32 -11.28 -5.54 7.29
N LYS A 33 -10.36 -5.76 6.35
CA LYS A 33 -9.23 -4.84 6.10
C LYS A 33 -9.47 -4.00 4.87
N ARG A 34 -9.19 -2.70 4.98
CA ARG A 34 -9.23 -1.79 3.84
C ARG A 34 -7.99 -2.02 2.97
N ILE A 35 -8.19 -2.43 1.73
CA ILE A 35 -7.11 -2.57 0.75
C ILE A 35 -7.30 -1.53 -0.34
N VAL A 36 -6.27 -0.74 -0.60
CA VAL A 36 -6.27 0.31 -1.62
C VAL A 36 -5.13 0.07 -2.59
N CYS A 37 -5.43 0.13 -3.88
CA CYS A 37 -4.46 -0.01 -4.96
C CYS A 37 -4.17 1.36 -5.55
N LEU A 38 -2.92 1.81 -5.43
CA LEU A 38 -2.47 3.13 -5.89
C LEU A 38 -2.34 3.19 -7.42
N ASN A 39 -2.33 2.03 -8.10
CA ASN A 39 -2.09 1.90 -9.54
C ASN A 39 -0.76 2.53 -9.98
N ILE A 40 0.24 2.48 -9.12
CA ILE A 40 1.61 2.93 -9.38
C ILE A 40 2.38 1.73 -9.96
N PRO A 41 3.02 1.84 -11.13
CA PRO A 41 3.87 0.79 -11.68
C PRO A 41 5.13 0.59 -10.83
N ASP A 42 5.67 -0.63 -10.84
CA ASP A 42 6.89 -1.01 -10.12
C ASP A 42 8.13 -0.91 -11.03
N ASP A 43 8.29 0.23 -11.70
CA ASP A 43 9.34 0.53 -12.69
C ASP A 43 10.30 1.65 -12.25
N TYR A 44 10.20 2.07 -10.99
CA TYR A 44 11.04 3.10 -10.38
C TYR A 44 12.32 2.53 -9.77
N GLN A 45 13.38 3.34 -9.76
CA GLN A 45 14.61 2.99 -9.05
C GLN A 45 14.43 3.14 -7.53
N PHE A 46 15.33 2.50 -6.78
CA PHE A 46 15.35 2.67 -5.34
C PHE A 46 15.55 4.15 -4.96
N MET A 47 14.60 4.70 -4.20
CA MET A 47 14.54 6.12 -3.80
C MET A 47 14.44 7.11 -4.95
N ASP A 48 13.80 6.71 -6.05
CA ASP A 48 13.45 7.65 -7.11
C ASP A 48 12.59 8.80 -6.57
N ALA A 49 13.00 10.04 -6.86
CA ALA A 49 12.29 11.23 -6.39
C ALA A 49 10.86 11.31 -6.97
N GLU A 50 10.68 10.87 -8.22
CA GLU A 50 9.35 10.84 -8.85
C GLU A 50 8.41 9.88 -8.12
N LEU A 51 8.92 8.69 -7.74
CA LEU A 51 8.15 7.73 -6.96
C LEU A 51 7.74 8.33 -5.60
N ILE A 52 8.66 9.03 -4.93
CA ILE A 52 8.39 9.66 -3.64
C ILE A 52 7.24 10.67 -3.77
N GLU A 53 7.28 11.54 -4.77
CA GLU A 53 6.23 12.54 -5.01
C GLU A 53 4.86 11.89 -5.29
N ILE A 54 4.84 10.85 -6.14
CA ILE A 54 3.61 10.11 -6.46
C ILE A 54 3.06 9.43 -5.21
N LEU A 55 3.92 8.83 -4.38
CA LEU A 55 3.52 8.18 -3.14
C LEU A 55 2.97 9.19 -2.13
N ILE A 56 3.64 10.33 -1.91
CA ILE A 56 3.15 11.37 -1.00
C ILE A 56 1.76 11.83 -1.43
N SER A 57 1.57 12.14 -2.72
CA SER A 57 0.29 12.58 -3.26
C SER A 57 -0.80 11.52 -3.06
N SER A 58 -0.53 10.27 -3.49
CA SER A 58 -1.53 9.19 -3.48
C SER A 58 -1.87 8.70 -2.08
N VAL A 59 -0.89 8.65 -1.18
CA VAL A 59 -1.08 8.18 0.20
C VAL A 59 -1.82 9.22 1.04
N SER A 60 -1.59 10.52 0.78
CA SER A 60 -2.28 11.63 1.47
C SER A 60 -3.81 11.61 1.26
N GLU A 61 -4.30 10.99 0.19
CA GLU A 61 -5.74 10.79 -0.04
C GLU A 61 -6.37 9.73 0.87
N HIS A 62 -5.56 8.94 1.57
CA HIS A 62 -6.01 7.79 2.34
C HIS A 62 -5.68 7.87 3.83
N ILE A 63 -4.60 8.55 4.19
CA ILE A 63 -4.16 8.78 5.57
C ILE A 63 -3.52 10.17 5.70
N GLU A 64 -3.55 10.70 6.92
CA GLU A 64 -2.76 11.88 7.26
C GLU A 64 -1.29 11.48 7.32
N LEU A 65 -0.46 12.13 6.50
CA LEU A 65 0.98 11.96 6.54
C LEU A 65 1.56 12.75 7.72
N PRO A 66 2.44 12.16 8.57
CA PRO A 66 3.16 12.92 9.59
C PRO A 66 3.94 14.09 8.98
N ILE A 67 4.03 15.20 9.72
CA ILE A 67 4.57 16.48 9.20
C ILE A 67 6.06 16.38 8.80
N ASP A 68 6.79 15.35 9.24
CA ASP A 68 8.24 15.20 9.06
C ASP A 68 8.68 14.44 7.79
N ILE A 69 7.80 14.19 6.81
CA ILE A 69 8.19 13.49 5.55
C ILE A 69 8.65 14.43 4.42
N SER A 70 8.81 15.73 4.70
CA SER A 70 9.27 16.74 3.73
C SER A 70 10.76 17.02 3.80
#